data_AF-A0A7Y2NR51-F1
#
_entry.id   AF-A0A7Y2NR51-F1
#
_cell.length_a   1.000
_cell.length_b   1.000
_cell.length_c   1.000
_cell.angle_alpha   90.00
_cell.angle_beta   90.00
_cell.angle_gamma   90.00
#
_symmetry.space_group_name_H-M   'P 1'
#
loop_
_entity.id
_entity.type
_entity.pdbx_description
1 polymer ?
#
loop_
_entity_poly.entity_id
_entity_poly.type
_entity_poly.pdbx_seq_one_letter_code
_entity_poly.pdbx_strand_id
1 'polypeptide(L)'
;PRAVNVEFNLLINDTPITFKKPVVYRYSKPDEGELYRPFEITPAVTASISNKVIIFENDQPKDVEVLVKAGRDTIEGFVKMAYPNDWSVYPNQQKINIKTKNEIQKLVFTVIPPKAQSEGYMTPIVNVDGEFFTDELVEINYDHIPFQTVLLPSLSKVVRLNIKKQGANIGYIEGAGDAIPESLRQIGYTVTIIDPNSISSSNLSEFDAIITGIRAYNVVDDLKFKQKFLFDYVANGGNLIIQYNTSRGLIMDELAPYDLNLSRDRVTDENAEVRILDKNHPVLNHPNKITEQDFEGWVQERGLYFPDAWASEFTPLLSINDPGENPKEGSLLVAKYGKGNYIYTGLSFFREFPAGVPGAYKLFANLLSLGKEPLQPTTKIMD
;
A
#
# COMPACT_ATOMS: atom_id res chain seq x y z
N PRO A 1 -25.41 -1.28 12.15
CA PRO A 1 -26.63 -0.69 11.54
C PRO A 1 -27.88 -1.61 11.39
N ARG A 2 -27.89 -2.89 11.83
CA ARG A 2 -29.14 -3.69 11.91
C ARG A 2 -29.99 -3.28 13.11
N ALA A 3 -30.61 -2.10 13.03
CA ALA A 3 -31.22 -1.42 14.16
C ALA A 3 -32.60 -1.98 14.54
N VAL A 4 -33.32 -2.58 13.59
CA VAL A 4 -34.72 -2.98 13.78
C VAL A 4 -34.87 -4.50 13.69
N ASN A 5 -35.52 -5.07 14.69
CA ASN A 5 -35.83 -6.50 14.76
C ASN A 5 -37.30 -6.69 15.10
N VAL A 6 -37.86 -7.80 14.64
CA VAL A 6 -39.22 -8.25 14.97
C VAL A 6 -39.11 -9.55 15.77
N GLU A 7 -39.88 -9.65 16.85
CA GLU A 7 -40.03 -10.88 17.61
C GLU A 7 -41.30 -11.61 17.15
N PHE A 8 -41.12 -12.87 16.75
CA PHE A 8 -42.19 -13.75 16.35
C PHE A 8 -42.48 -14.68 17.51
N ASN A 9 -43.70 -14.62 18.02
CA ASN A 9 -44.19 -15.50 19.08
C ASN A 9 -45.09 -16.55 18.44
N LEU A 10 -44.63 -17.79 18.41
CA LEU A 10 -45.38 -18.93 17.87
C LEU A 10 -45.81 -19.85 19.00
N LEU A 11 -46.95 -20.51 18.80
CA LEU A 11 -47.39 -21.62 19.63
C LEU A 11 -47.38 -22.89 18.77
N ILE A 12 -46.50 -23.84 19.07
CA ILE A 12 -46.38 -25.10 18.35
C ILE A 12 -46.61 -26.24 19.35
N ASN A 13 -47.69 -27.02 19.20
CA ASN A 13 -48.11 -28.05 20.16
C ASN A 13 -48.13 -27.53 21.60
N ASP A 14 -48.80 -26.40 21.83
CA ASP A 14 -48.87 -25.70 23.13
C ASP A 14 -47.52 -25.27 23.73
N THR A 15 -46.44 -25.37 22.95
CA THR A 15 -45.12 -24.89 23.36
C THR A 15 -44.89 -23.50 22.76
N PRO A 16 -44.73 -22.45 23.59
CA PRO A 16 -44.40 -21.12 23.11
C PRO A 16 -42.94 -21.10 22.62
N ILE A 17 -42.76 -20.66 21.37
CA ILE A 17 -41.45 -20.50 20.74
C ILE A 17 -41.34 -19.05 20.27
N THR A 18 -40.39 -18.32 20.83
CA THR A 18 -40.06 -16.95 20.41
C THR A 18 -38.76 -16.96 19.63
N PHE A 19 -38.77 -16.36 18.45
CA PHE A 19 -37.52 -16.06 17.75
C PHE A 19 -37.52 -14.65 17.17
N LYS A 20 -36.32 -14.07 17.14
CA LYS A 20 -36.08 -12.70 16.69
C LYS A 20 -35.50 -12.71 15.28
N LYS A 21 -36.05 -11.89 14.39
CA LYS A 21 -35.52 -11.68 13.02
C LYS A 21 -35.26 -10.20 12.76
N PRO A 22 -34.17 -9.85 12.08
CA PRO A 22 -33.95 -8.47 11.63
C PRO A 22 -34.97 -8.09 10.56
N VAL A 23 -35.33 -6.81 10.51
CA VAL A 23 -36.10 -6.26 9.38
C VAL A 23 -35.19 -6.17 8.16
N VAL A 24 -35.68 -6.67 7.02
CA VAL A 24 -34.98 -6.66 5.74
C VAL A 24 -35.91 -6.16 4.64
N TYR A 25 -35.34 -5.49 3.65
CA TYR A 25 -36.01 -5.15 2.40
C TYR A 25 -35.74 -6.27 1.39
N ARG A 26 -36.81 -6.97 0.98
CA ARG A 26 -36.75 -8.00 -0.06
C ARG A 26 -37.08 -7.36 -1.41
N TYR A 27 -36.26 -7.61 -2.41
CA TYR A 27 -36.47 -7.18 -3.79
C TYR A 27 -36.00 -8.27 -4.76
N SER A 28 -36.27 -8.13 -6.05
CA SER A 28 -35.79 -9.07 -7.05
C SER A 28 -35.14 -8.36 -8.23
N LYS A 29 -34.17 -9.01 -8.85
CA LYS A 29 -33.62 -8.64 -10.16
C LYS A 29 -33.78 -9.80 -11.14
N PRO A 30 -34.03 -9.55 -12.44
CA PRO A 30 -34.24 -10.63 -13.43
C PRO A 30 -33.08 -11.62 -13.55
N ASP A 31 -31.86 -11.15 -13.35
CA ASP A 31 -30.59 -11.88 -13.49
C ASP A 31 -30.09 -12.52 -12.19
N GLU A 32 -30.46 -11.96 -11.03
CA GLU A 32 -29.99 -12.43 -9.71
C GLU A 32 -31.08 -13.12 -8.87
N GLY A 33 -32.35 -13.05 -9.27
CA GLY A 33 -33.47 -13.62 -8.52
C GLY A 33 -33.87 -12.81 -7.29
N GLU A 34 -34.20 -13.48 -6.19
CA GLU A 34 -34.60 -12.82 -4.93
C GLU A 34 -33.38 -12.36 -4.11
N LEU A 35 -33.39 -11.09 -3.72
CA LEU A 35 -32.33 -10.43 -2.96
C LEU A 35 -32.88 -9.81 -1.68
N TYR A 36 -32.00 -9.69 -0.69
CA TYR A 36 -32.33 -9.16 0.63
C TYR A 36 -31.32 -8.08 1.01
N ARG A 37 -31.82 -6.92 1.40
CA ARG A 37 -31.02 -5.82 1.96
C ARG A 37 -31.40 -5.59 3.42
N PRO A 38 -30.45 -5.53 4.36
CA PRO A 38 -30.74 -5.13 5.73
C PRO A 38 -31.43 -3.76 5.78
N PHE A 39 -32.42 -3.59 6.66
CA PHE A 39 -32.95 -2.26 6.96
C PHE A 39 -31.97 -1.53 7.88
N GLU A 40 -31.44 -0.40 7.43
CA GLU A 40 -30.36 0.31 8.09
C GLU A 40 -30.73 1.78 8.31
N ILE A 41 -30.39 2.28 9.50
CA ILE A 41 -30.46 3.70 9.83
C ILE A 41 -29.03 4.24 9.77
N THR A 42 -28.79 5.19 8.87
CA THR A 42 -27.48 5.83 8.67
C THR A 42 -27.49 7.24 9.26
N PRO A 43 -26.33 7.81 9.59
CA PRO A 43 -26.22 9.19 10.07
C PRO A 43 -26.76 10.19 9.05
N ALA A 44 -27.10 11.40 9.51
CA ALA A 44 -27.58 12.48 8.66
C ALA A 44 -26.53 12.92 7.62
N VAL A 45 -25.25 12.76 7.95
CA VAL A 45 -24.11 13.03 7.07
C VAL A 45 -22.95 12.11 7.44
N THR A 46 -22.13 11.75 6.45
CA THR A 46 -20.89 11.00 6.64
C THR A 46 -19.77 11.69 5.86
N ALA A 47 -18.52 11.50 6.27
CA ALA A 47 -17.38 12.07 5.56
C ALA A 47 -16.22 11.10 5.44
N SER A 48 -15.56 11.09 4.29
CA SER A 48 -14.35 10.31 4.01
C SER A 48 -13.24 11.19 3.43
N ILE A 49 -12.00 10.77 3.63
CA ILE A 49 -10.84 11.30 2.90
C ILE A 49 -10.55 10.32 1.76
N SER A 50 -10.40 10.81 0.53
CA SER A 50 -10.29 9.94 -0.66
C SER A 50 -9.11 8.96 -0.58
N ASN A 51 -8.00 9.37 0.04
CA ASN A 51 -6.82 8.52 0.24
C ASN A 51 -6.69 8.06 1.69
N LYS A 52 -6.52 6.75 1.91
CA LYS A 52 -6.33 6.16 3.25
C LYS A 52 -4.94 6.41 3.84
N VAL A 53 -3.94 6.55 2.98
CA VAL A 53 -2.58 6.91 3.36
C VAL A 53 -2.09 7.99 2.41
N ILE A 54 -1.51 9.06 2.95
CA ILE A 54 -1.00 10.20 2.21
C ILE A 54 0.46 10.42 2.60
N ILE A 55 1.35 10.20 1.64
CA ILE A 55 2.79 10.36 1.84
C ILE A 55 3.23 11.77 1.41
N PHE A 56 4.07 12.42 2.22
CA PHE A 56 4.74 13.69 1.94
C PHE A 56 6.25 13.46 1.92
N GLU A 57 6.82 13.38 0.72
CA GLU A 57 8.25 13.14 0.49
C GLU A 57 9.13 14.34 0.81
N ASN A 58 8.55 15.54 0.80
CA ASN A 58 9.19 16.80 1.18
C ASN A 58 8.22 17.64 2.04
N ASP A 59 8.63 18.87 2.38
CA ASP A 59 7.83 19.81 3.16
C ASP A 59 6.81 20.59 2.32
N GLN A 60 6.56 20.17 1.07
CA GLN A 60 5.62 20.84 0.20
C GLN A 60 4.17 20.45 0.55
N PRO A 61 3.24 21.42 0.50
CA PRO A 61 1.84 21.15 0.72
C PRO A 61 1.25 20.20 -0.33
N LYS A 62 0.21 19.45 0.05
CA LYS A 62 -0.61 18.65 -0.87
C LYS A 62 -2.08 18.91 -0.64
N ASP A 63 -2.83 18.88 -1.72
CA ASP A 63 -4.28 18.95 -1.68
C ASP A 63 -4.87 17.58 -1.32
N VAL A 64 -5.78 17.60 -0.36
CA VAL A 64 -6.46 16.42 0.18
C VAL A 64 -7.96 16.59 -0.02
N GLU A 65 -8.53 15.66 -0.77
CA GLU A 65 -9.96 15.63 -1.05
C GLU A 65 -10.73 14.98 0.10
N VAL A 66 -11.74 15.70 0.60
CA VAL A 66 -12.72 15.25 1.57
C VAL A 66 -14.06 15.13 0.88
N LEU A 67 -14.70 13.97 1.02
CA LEU A 67 -16.00 13.65 0.46
C LEU A 67 -17.04 13.69 1.57
N VAL A 68 -18.06 14.52 1.43
CA VAL A 68 -19.17 14.62 2.39
C VAL A 68 -20.43 14.07 1.72
N LYS A 69 -20.96 12.96 2.23
CA LYS A 69 -22.15 12.29 1.68
C LYS A 69 -23.36 12.59 2.57
N ALA A 70 -24.42 13.15 1.97
CA ALA A 70 -25.66 13.43 2.68
C ALA A 70 -26.48 12.14 2.94
N GLY A 71 -26.88 11.91 4.19
CA GLY A 71 -27.75 10.81 4.60
C GLY A 71 -29.25 11.16 4.60
N ARG A 72 -29.58 12.45 4.44
CA ARG A 72 -30.93 12.98 4.26
C ARG A 72 -30.92 14.17 3.30
N ASP A 73 -32.09 14.60 2.85
CA ASP A 73 -32.21 15.82 2.06
C ASP A 73 -31.85 17.05 2.90
N THR A 74 -31.35 18.09 2.23
CA THR A 74 -31.02 19.41 2.79
C THR A 74 -30.05 19.35 3.99
N ILE A 75 -28.77 19.24 3.69
CA ILE A 75 -27.68 19.35 4.67
C ILE A 75 -26.99 20.70 4.49
N GLU A 76 -26.98 21.51 5.55
CA GLU A 76 -26.19 22.74 5.63
C GLU A 76 -25.31 22.69 6.87
N GLY A 77 -24.08 23.20 6.75
CA GLY A 77 -23.12 23.14 7.84
C GLY A 77 -21.71 23.46 7.38
N PHE A 78 -20.73 22.90 8.07
CA PHE A 78 -19.33 23.03 7.67
C PHE A 78 -18.52 21.77 7.99
N VAL A 79 -17.39 21.63 7.33
CA VAL A 79 -16.38 20.61 7.62
C VAL A 79 -15.11 21.29 8.08
N LYS A 80 -14.50 20.76 9.13
CA LYS A 80 -13.13 21.03 9.54
C LYS A 80 -12.34 19.73 9.58
N MET A 81 -11.03 19.82 9.72
CA MET A 81 -10.15 18.65 9.83
C MET A 81 -9.57 18.57 11.25
N ALA A 82 -9.55 17.39 11.86
CA ALA A 82 -8.59 17.05 12.91
C ALA A 82 -7.33 16.49 12.26
N TYR A 83 -6.17 16.89 12.78
CA TYR A 83 -4.85 16.57 12.23
C TYR A 83 -3.78 16.66 13.34
N PRO A 84 -2.57 16.12 13.14
CA PRO A 84 -1.52 16.16 14.17
C PRO A 84 -1.03 17.58 14.45
N ASN A 85 -0.62 17.88 15.69
CA ASN A 85 -0.36 19.24 16.17
C ASN A 85 0.77 19.98 15.44
N ASP A 86 1.71 19.25 14.87
CA ASP A 86 2.85 19.75 14.10
C ASP A 86 2.55 19.94 12.60
N TRP A 87 1.31 19.66 12.18
CA TRP A 87 0.81 19.87 10.82
C TRP A 87 -0.09 21.11 10.76
N SER A 88 -0.36 21.58 9.55
CA SER A 88 -1.31 22.66 9.31
C SER A 88 -2.22 22.34 8.14
N VAL A 89 -3.47 22.83 8.20
CA VAL A 89 -4.48 22.58 7.16
C VAL A 89 -5.17 23.90 6.82
N TYR A 90 -5.31 24.17 5.52
CA TYR A 90 -6.00 25.35 5.01
C TYR A 90 -7.08 24.97 3.97
N PRO A 91 -8.26 25.61 3.98
CA PRO A 91 -8.76 26.50 5.03
C PRO A 91 -9.11 25.73 6.31
N ASN A 92 -9.22 26.42 7.46
CA ASN A 92 -9.56 25.79 8.74
C ASN A 92 -10.95 25.12 8.74
N GLN A 93 -11.87 25.63 7.89
CA GLN A 93 -13.19 25.05 7.68
C GLN A 93 -13.73 25.39 6.28
N GLN A 94 -14.63 24.56 5.76
CA GLN A 94 -15.35 24.80 4.50
C GLN A 94 -16.84 24.57 4.67
N LYS A 95 -17.67 25.37 3.98
CA LYS A 95 -19.12 25.24 4.04
C LYS A 95 -19.60 24.04 3.22
N ILE A 96 -20.58 23.31 3.76
CA ILE A 96 -21.36 22.33 3.02
C ILE A 96 -22.78 22.81 2.80
N ASN A 97 -23.30 22.53 1.61
CA ASN A 97 -24.70 22.72 1.24
C ASN A 97 -25.06 21.63 0.21
N ILE A 98 -25.72 20.58 0.69
CA ILE A 98 -26.10 19.41 -0.11
C ILE A 98 -27.61 19.31 -0.12
N LYS A 99 -28.24 19.32 -1.30
CA LYS A 99 -29.70 19.38 -1.41
C LYS A 99 -30.34 18.00 -1.32
N THR A 100 -29.71 17.02 -1.95
CA THR A 100 -30.33 15.71 -2.18
C THR A 100 -29.67 14.65 -1.30
N LYS A 101 -30.47 13.76 -0.71
CA LYS A 101 -29.95 12.55 -0.06
C LYS A 101 -29.07 11.76 -1.02
N ASN A 102 -27.97 11.21 -0.48
CA ASN A 102 -26.91 10.46 -1.16
C ASN A 102 -26.01 11.28 -2.12
N GLU A 103 -26.28 12.58 -2.31
CA GLU A 103 -25.38 13.47 -3.03
C GLU A 103 -24.08 13.66 -2.23
N ILE A 104 -22.97 13.81 -2.97
CA ILE A 104 -21.62 13.98 -2.41
C ILE A 104 -21.12 15.36 -2.77
N GLN A 105 -20.76 16.15 -1.77
CA GLN A 105 -19.98 17.37 -1.97
C GLN A 105 -18.50 17.08 -1.75
N LYS A 106 -17.69 17.46 -2.73
CA LYS A 106 -16.22 17.36 -2.69
C LYS A 106 -15.65 18.66 -2.15
N LEU A 107 -14.75 18.56 -1.19
CA LEU A 107 -14.04 19.67 -0.58
C LEU A 107 -12.53 19.39 -0.66
N VAL A 108 -11.72 20.41 -0.91
CA VAL A 108 -10.26 20.24 -1.02
C VAL A 108 -9.59 21.06 0.06
N PHE A 109 -8.82 20.40 0.92
CA PHE A 109 -8.00 21.03 1.95
C PHE A 109 -6.53 20.91 1.58
N THR A 110 -5.81 22.02 1.61
CA THR A 110 -4.35 22.02 1.48
C THR A 110 -3.73 21.65 2.83
N VAL A 111 -3.04 20.52 2.88
CA VAL A 111 -2.34 20.00 4.06
C VAL A 111 -0.87 20.32 3.92
N ILE A 112 -0.32 20.96 4.95
CA ILE A 112 1.07 21.42 5.03
C ILE A 112 1.77 20.58 6.10
N PRO A 113 2.76 19.75 5.72
CA PRO A 113 3.47 18.92 6.67
C PRO A 113 4.55 19.72 7.45
N PRO A 114 5.06 19.18 8.56
CA PRO A 114 6.25 19.73 9.21
C PRO A 114 7.50 19.54 8.35
N LYS A 115 8.56 20.26 8.72
CA LYS A 115 9.88 20.09 8.07
C LYS A 115 10.52 18.74 8.41
N ALA A 116 10.39 18.32 9.66
CA ALA A 116 10.95 17.07 10.17
C ALA A 116 10.05 15.87 9.82
N GLN A 117 10.58 14.65 9.95
CA GLN A 117 9.79 13.43 9.82
C GLN A 117 8.70 13.41 10.90
N SER A 118 7.47 13.11 10.50
CA SER A 118 6.29 13.07 11.37
C SER A 118 5.23 12.18 10.75
N GLU A 119 4.39 11.56 11.56
CA GLU A 119 3.23 10.82 11.11
C GLU A 119 2.06 10.97 12.08
N GLY A 120 0.86 10.68 11.59
CA GLY A 120 -0.34 10.66 12.41
C GLY A 120 -1.58 10.41 11.58
N TYR A 121 -2.74 10.74 12.14
CA TYR A 121 -4.02 10.55 11.48
C TYR A 121 -4.74 11.88 11.28
N MET A 122 -5.48 11.96 10.17
CA MET A 122 -6.43 13.02 9.89
C MET A 122 -7.85 12.47 9.84
N THR A 123 -8.80 13.26 10.32
CA THR A 123 -10.23 12.94 10.32
C THR A 123 -11.05 14.17 9.95
N PRO A 124 -11.95 14.08 8.97
CA PRO A 124 -12.93 15.14 8.72
C PRO A 124 -13.96 15.15 9.84
N ILE A 125 -14.27 16.35 10.34
CA ILE A 125 -15.29 16.59 11.34
C ILE A 125 -16.36 17.47 10.70
N VAL A 126 -17.50 16.87 10.41
CA VAL A 126 -18.65 17.56 9.81
C VAL A 126 -19.55 18.07 10.92
N ASN A 127 -19.89 19.35 10.91
CA ASN A 127 -20.92 19.92 11.77
C ASN A 127 -22.20 20.17 10.98
N VAL A 128 -23.32 19.65 11.47
CA VAL A 128 -24.67 19.90 10.95
C VAL A 128 -25.59 20.08 12.16
N ASP A 129 -26.34 21.19 12.20
CA ASP A 129 -27.31 21.48 13.28
C ASP A 129 -26.71 21.43 14.70
N GLY A 130 -25.40 21.67 14.86
CA GLY A 130 -24.69 21.61 16.14
C GLY A 130 -24.17 20.21 16.51
N GLU A 131 -24.54 19.16 15.77
CA GLU A 131 -24.00 17.81 15.93
C GLU A 131 -22.75 17.59 15.08
N PHE A 132 -21.83 16.75 15.56
CA PHE A 132 -20.56 16.45 14.88
C PHE A 132 -20.51 15.00 14.41
N PHE A 133 -20.11 14.81 13.16
CA PHE A 133 -20.00 13.51 12.49
C PHE A 133 -18.58 13.30 11.97
N THR A 134 -18.02 12.13 12.25
CA THR A 134 -16.63 11.76 11.89
C THR A 134 -16.53 10.43 11.16
N ASP A 135 -17.66 9.75 10.96
CA ASP A 135 -17.67 8.42 10.36
C ASP A 135 -17.80 8.51 8.84
N GLU A 136 -17.17 7.55 8.17
CA GLU A 136 -17.43 7.25 6.77
C GLU A 136 -18.43 6.09 6.64
N LEU A 137 -19.13 6.08 5.51
CA LEU A 137 -20.03 5.00 5.14
C LEU A 137 -19.35 4.07 4.14
N VAL A 138 -19.04 2.84 4.55
CA VAL A 138 -18.49 1.82 3.66
C VAL A 138 -19.59 0.86 3.23
N GLU A 139 -19.77 0.74 1.92
CA GLU A 139 -20.72 -0.20 1.32
C GLU A 139 -19.96 -1.45 0.85
N ILE A 140 -20.34 -2.60 1.39
CA ILE A 140 -19.80 -3.92 1.03
C ILE A 140 -20.84 -4.58 0.14
N ASN A 141 -20.53 -4.67 -1.15
CA ASN A 141 -21.45 -5.15 -2.18
C ASN A 141 -20.72 -6.10 -3.14
N TYR A 142 -20.77 -7.40 -2.84
CA TYR A 142 -20.23 -8.44 -3.72
C TYR A 142 -21.33 -9.44 -4.04
N ASP A 143 -21.32 -10.00 -5.24
CA ASP A 143 -22.37 -10.91 -5.73
C ASP A 143 -22.58 -12.16 -4.85
N HIS A 144 -21.54 -12.56 -4.10
CA HIS A 144 -21.54 -13.76 -3.26
C HIS A 144 -21.89 -13.50 -1.79
N ILE A 145 -22.15 -12.26 -1.38
CA ILE A 145 -22.64 -11.94 -0.03
C ILE A 145 -23.75 -10.87 -0.05
N PRO A 146 -24.66 -10.83 0.95
CA PRO A 146 -25.64 -9.76 1.03
C PRO A 146 -24.98 -8.38 1.13
N PHE A 147 -25.62 -7.36 0.56
CA PHE A 147 -25.22 -5.97 0.72
C PHE A 147 -25.15 -5.60 2.20
N GLN A 148 -24.04 -5.00 2.62
CA GLN A 148 -23.84 -4.53 3.99
C GLN A 148 -23.35 -3.09 3.99
N THR A 149 -23.83 -2.32 4.95
CA THR A 149 -23.28 -0.99 5.24
C THR A 149 -22.53 -1.02 6.56
N VAL A 150 -21.34 -0.45 6.60
CA VAL A 150 -20.52 -0.33 7.80
C VAL A 150 -20.17 1.13 8.01
N LEU A 151 -20.38 1.63 9.23
CA LEU A 151 -19.85 2.92 9.66
C LEU A 151 -18.50 2.67 10.29
N LEU A 152 -17.48 3.34 9.77
CA LEU A 152 -16.13 3.28 10.30
C LEU A 152 -15.65 4.69 10.61
N PRO A 153 -14.79 4.88 11.61
CA PRO A 153 -14.12 6.15 11.80
C PRO A 153 -13.39 6.57 10.52
N SER A 154 -13.64 7.79 10.06
CA SER A 154 -12.97 8.35 8.89
C SER A 154 -11.54 8.74 9.24
N LEU A 155 -10.61 7.82 8.98
CA LEU A 155 -9.20 7.98 9.30
C LEU A 155 -8.35 7.88 8.03
N SER A 156 -7.47 8.86 7.84
CA SER A 156 -6.40 8.82 6.85
C SER A 156 -5.06 8.99 7.55
N LYS A 157 -4.11 8.09 7.30
CA LYS A 157 -2.75 8.22 7.82
C LYS A 157 -1.99 9.25 6.97
N VAL A 158 -1.36 10.22 7.61
CA VAL A 158 -0.42 11.15 6.98
C VAL A 158 0.99 10.84 7.42
N VAL A 159 1.91 10.85 6.48
CA VAL A 159 3.31 10.49 6.74
C VAL A 159 4.23 11.45 6.02
N ARG A 160 4.97 12.25 6.79
CA ARG A 160 6.04 13.12 6.32
C ARG A 160 7.36 12.37 6.39
N LEU A 161 7.94 12.03 5.24
CA LEU A 161 9.16 11.23 5.12
C LEU A 161 10.42 12.09 4.95
N ASN A 162 11.41 11.96 5.82
CA ASN A 162 12.74 12.50 5.52
C ASN A 162 13.52 11.51 4.65
N ILE A 163 13.17 11.45 3.37
CA ILE A 163 13.69 10.49 2.41
C ILE A 163 14.49 11.17 1.32
N LYS A 164 15.65 10.58 1.00
CA LYS A 164 16.45 10.92 -0.16
C LYS A 164 16.28 9.83 -1.20
N LYS A 165 16.31 10.22 -2.47
CA LYS A 165 16.25 9.29 -3.61
C LYS A 165 17.26 9.65 -4.68
N GLN A 166 17.72 8.64 -5.38
CA GLN A 166 18.46 8.75 -6.63
C GLN A 166 17.80 7.86 -7.67
N GLY A 167 18.04 8.17 -8.94
CA GLY A 167 17.19 7.67 -10.02
C GLY A 167 15.80 8.32 -10.01
N ALA A 168 15.18 8.35 -11.18
CA ALA A 168 13.87 8.95 -11.39
C ALA A 168 12.94 8.03 -12.17
N ASN A 169 13.46 7.30 -13.17
CA ASN A 169 12.64 6.50 -14.09
C ASN A 169 12.70 5.02 -13.71
N ILE A 170 11.58 4.47 -13.24
CA ILE A 170 11.49 3.10 -12.72
C ILE A 170 10.58 2.27 -13.61
N GLY A 171 11.11 1.15 -14.10
CA GLY A 171 10.33 0.14 -14.80
C GLY A 171 9.66 -0.81 -13.82
N TYR A 172 8.37 -1.09 -13.98
CA TYR A 172 7.64 -2.04 -13.14
C TYR A 172 6.96 -3.11 -13.99
N ILE A 173 7.26 -4.37 -13.73
CA ILE A 173 6.59 -5.51 -14.34
C ILE A 173 5.56 -6.03 -13.34
N GLU A 174 4.28 -5.85 -13.63
CA GLU A 174 3.20 -6.24 -12.72
C GLU A 174 3.13 -7.77 -12.53
N GLY A 175 2.88 -8.20 -11.30
CA GLY A 175 2.67 -9.60 -10.95
C GLY A 175 1.22 -9.88 -10.55
N ALA A 176 1.00 -10.48 -9.39
CA ALA A 176 -0.34 -10.83 -8.89
C ALA A 176 -1.17 -9.63 -8.36
N GLY A 177 -0.68 -8.40 -8.54
CA GLY A 177 -1.29 -7.16 -8.07
C GLY A 177 -0.78 -6.70 -6.71
N ASP A 178 -0.26 -5.48 -6.67
CA ASP A 178 0.15 -4.77 -5.46
C ASP A 178 0.01 -3.24 -5.69
N ALA A 179 0.25 -2.43 -4.65
CA ALA A 179 0.14 -0.96 -4.73
C ALA A 179 1.53 -0.26 -4.67
N ILE A 180 2.59 -0.97 -5.06
CA ILE A 180 3.95 -0.44 -5.03
C ILE A 180 4.14 0.66 -6.08
N PRO A 181 3.68 0.53 -7.35
CA PRO A 181 3.79 1.59 -8.34
C PRO A 181 3.21 2.93 -7.86
N GLU A 182 2.00 2.92 -7.31
CA GLU A 182 1.30 4.11 -6.80
C GLU A 182 2.09 4.74 -5.64
N SER A 183 2.59 3.90 -4.75
CA SER A 183 3.38 4.32 -3.59
C SER A 183 4.71 4.96 -3.98
N LEU A 184 5.40 4.43 -5.00
CA LEU A 184 6.63 5.01 -5.54
C LEU A 184 6.38 6.35 -6.24
N ARG A 185 5.25 6.50 -6.93
CA ARG A 185 4.84 7.80 -7.50
C ARG A 185 4.61 8.84 -6.42
N GLN A 186 4.02 8.47 -5.27
CA GLN A 186 3.80 9.39 -4.16
C GLN A 186 5.09 9.96 -3.58
N ILE A 187 6.22 9.25 -3.71
CA ILE A 187 7.55 9.73 -3.32
C ILE A 187 8.38 10.32 -4.48
N GLY A 188 7.73 10.61 -5.60
CA GLY A 188 8.30 11.38 -6.70
C GLY A 188 9.13 10.59 -7.71
N TYR A 189 8.97 9.27 -7.78
CA TYR A 189 9.47 8.48 -8.92
C TYR A 189 8.50 8.52 -10.10
N THR A 190 9.05 8.53 -11.31
CA THR A 190 8.28 8.24 -12.53
C THR A 190 8.29 6.73 -12.70
N VAL A 191 7.13 6.09 -12.51
CA VAL A 191 6.99 4.65 -12.70
C VAL A 191 6.35 4.38 -14.06
N THR A 192 6.92 3.47 -14.84
CA THR A 192 6.34 2.99 -16.10
C THR A 192 6.01 1.52 -15.94
N ILE A 193 4.74 1.17 -16.16
CA ILE A 193 4.34 -0.24 -16.23
C ILE A 193 4.86 -0.81 -17.54
N ILE A 194 5.72 -1.82 -17.45
CA ILE A 194 6.32 -2.50 -18.59
C ILE A 194 5.39 -3.65 -18.98
N ASP A 195 4.86 -3.60 -20.20
CA ASP A 195 4.23 -4.77 -20.81
C ASP A 195 5.31 -5.85 -21.05
N PRO A 196 5.19 -7.04 -20.43
CA PRO A 196 6.14 -8.14 -20.61
C PRO A 196 6.43 -8.47 -22.08
N ASN A 197 5.45 -8.35 -22.97
CA ASN A 197 5.62 -8.65 -24.40
C ASN A 197 6.57 -7.67 -25.09
N SER A 198 6.58 -6.43 -24.64
CA SER A 198 7.42 -5.35 -25.19
C SER A 198 8.90 -5.43 -24.76
N ILE A 199 9.23 -6.26 -23.76
CA ILE A 199 10.60 -6.34 -23.21
C ILE A 199 11.62 -6.68 -24.31
N SER A 200 12.63 -5.81 -24.43
CA SER A 200 13.77 -5.90 -25.35
C SER A 200 15.01 -5.22 -24.74
N SER A 201 16.21 -5.48 -25.24
CA SER A 201 17.41 -4.83 -24.68
C SER A 201 17.37 -3.29 -24.79
N SER A 202 16.70 -2.75 -25.80
CA SER A 202 16.69 -1.31 -26.11
C SER A 202 15.72 -0.50 -25.25
N ASN A 203 14.60 -1.06 -24.81
CA ASN A 203 13.66 -0.32 -23.97
C ASN A 203 14.03 -0.37 -22.49
N LEU A 204 14.62 -1.46 -22.01
CA LEU A 204 14.99 -1.56 -20.60
C LEU A 204 16.08 -0.55 -20.18
N SER A 205 16.92 -0.10 -21.13
CA SER A 205 18.01 0.83 -20.85
C SER A 205 17.56 2.24 -20.46
N GLU A 206 16.29 2.59 -20.67
CA GLU A 206 15.73 3.89 -20.26
C GLU A 206 15.45 3.98 -18.75
N PHE A 207 15.44 2.84 -18.06
CA PHE A 207 15.10 2.76 -16.64
C PHE A 207 16.34 2.75 -15.74
N ASP A 208 16.30 3.57 -14.70
CA ASP A 208 17.31 3.59 -13.65
C ASP A 208 17.31 2.29 -12.86
N ALA A 209 16.12 1.75 -12.60
CA ALA A 209 15.91 0.44 -12.00
C ALA A 209 14.65 -0.22 -12.55
N ILE A 210 14.62 -1.55 -12.54
CA ILE A 210 13.48 -2.37 -12.92
C ILE A 210 13.07 -3.22 -11.73
N ILE A 211 11.77 -3.30 -11.48
CA ILE A 211 11.17 -4.10 -10.41
C ILE A 211 10.26 -5.14 -11.06
N THR A 212 10.38 -6.40 -10.64
CA THR A 212 9.31 -7.38 -10.87
C THR A 212 8.40 -7.39 -9.65
N GLY A 213 7.10 -7.17 -9.87
CA GLY A 213 6.08 -7.18 -8.84
C GLY A 213 5.92 -8.52 -8.14
N ILE A 214 5.11 -8.54 -7.09
CA ILE A 214 4.93 -9.75 -6.29
C ILE A 214 4.43 -10.91 -7.17
N ARG A 215 5.06 -12.07 -7.03
CA ARG A 215 4.70 -13.30 -7.75
C ARG A 215 4.72 -13.17 -9.27
N ALA A 216 5.45 -12.20 -9.84
CA ALA A 216 5.54 -12.02 -11.28
C ALA A 216 6.00 -13.31 -11.99
N TYR A 217 6.98 -14.02 -11.43
CA TYR A 217 7.44 -15.32 -11.97
C TYR A 217 6.51 -16.50 -11.65
N ASN A 218 5.37 -16.26 -11.01
CA ASN A 218 4.33 -17.26 -10.83
C ASN A 218 3.11 -17.04 -11.75
N VAL A 219 2.92 -15.82 -12.28
CA VAL A 219 1.68 -15.45 -12.98
C VAL A 219 1.89 -14.81 -14.35
N VAL A 220 3.11 -14.38 -14.68
CA VAL A 220 3.43 -13.70 -15.95
C VAL A 220 4.21 -14.65 -16.86
N ASP A 221 3.49 -15.48 -17.61
CA ASP A 221 4.08 -16.54 -18.44
C ASP A 221 5.16 -16.05 -19.42
N ASP A 222 5.07 -14.82 -19.92
CA ASP A 222 6.02 -14.26 -20.88
C ASP A 222 7.43 -14.10 -20.30
N LEU A 223 7.56 -13.94 -18.97
CA LEU A 223 8.85 -13.72 -18.32
C LEU A 223 9.86 -14.86 -18.54
N LYS A 224 9.38 -16.11 -18.74
CA LYS A 224 10.24 -17.25 -19.07
C LYS A 224 11.07 -17.04 -20.34
N PHE A 225 10.58 -16.22 -21.27
CA PHE A 225 11.26 -15.88 -22.51
C PHE A 225 12.01 -14.55 -22.45
N LYS A 226 11.75 -13.74 -21.41
CA LYS A 226 12.30 -12.39 -21.27
C LYS A 226 13.46 -12.27 -20.29
N GLN A 227 13.70 -13.31 -19.49
CA GLN A 227 14.73 -13.33 -18.45
C GLN A 227 16.12 -12.92 -18.95
N LYS A 228 16.52 -13.40 -20.13
CA LYS A 228 17.81 -13.04 -20.73
C LYS A 228 17.96 -11.52 -20.90
N PHE A 229 16.91 -10.81 -21.32
CA PHE A 229 16.96 -9.36 -21.47
C PHE A 229 17.09 -8.63 -20.13
N LEU A 230 16.46 -9.15 -19.08
CA LEU A 230 16.59 -8.62 -17.72
C LEU A 230 18.01 -8.85 -17.18
N PHE A 231 18.62 -10.00 -17.42
CA PHE A 231 20.00 -10.26 -17.04
C PHE A 231 20.98 -9.41 -17.84
N ASP A 232 20.77 -9.23 -19.15
CA ASP A 232 21.57 -8.33 -19.99
C ASP A 232 21.47 -6.88 -19.49
N TYR A 233 20.28 -6.44 -19.06
CA TYR A 233 20.09 -5.12 -18.45
C TYR A 233 20.94 -4.97 -17.17
N VAL A 234 20.94 -5.96 -16.28
CA VAL A 234 21.79 -5.94 -15.08
C VAL A 234 23.27 -5.94 -15.45
N ALA A 235 23.68 -6.83 -16.36
CA ALA A 235 25.07 -6.93 -16.80
C ALA A 235 25.62 -5.59 -17.33
N ASN A 236 24.75 -4.77 -17.94
CA ASN A 236 25.08 -3.46 -18.49
C ASN A 236 25.02 -2.29 -17.47
N GLY A 237 24.76 -2.55 -16.19
CA GLY A 237 24.73 -1.51 -15.14
C GLY A 237 23.35 -1.20 -14.56
N GLY A 238 22.33 -1.96 -14.96
CA GLY A 238 20.98 -1.85 -14.44
C GLY A 238 20.84 -2.37 -13.00
N ASN A 239 19.81 -1.88 -12.30
CA ASN A 239 19.39 -2.42 -11.01
C ASN A 239 18.10 -3.21 -11.22
N LEU A 240 18.13 -4.52 -11.00
CA LEU A 240 16.95 -5.37 -11.10
C LEU A 240 16.55 -5.85 -9.70
N ILE A 241 15.33 -5.51 -9.27
CA ILE A 241 14.77 -5.89 -7.98
C ILE A 241 13.69 -6.94 -8.22
N ILE A 242 13.95 -8.15 -7.76
CA ILE A 242 13.00 -9.25 -7.76
C ILE A 242 12.32 -9.30 -6.40
N GLN A 243 11.03 -9.00 -6.38
CA GLN A 243 10.21 -9.14 -5.18
C GLN A 243 9.73 -10.57 -5.01
N TYR A 244 9.29 -10.87 -3.79
CA TYR A 244 8.63 -12.09 -3.35
C TYR A 244 7.99 -12.93 -4.49
N ASN A 245 8.46 -14.16 -4.66
CA ASN A 245 7.81 -15.20 -5.47
C ASN A 245 7.61 -16.47 -4.63
N THR A 246 6.63 -17.31 -5.00
CA THR A 246 6.43 -18.60 -4.34
C THR A 246 7.22 -19.70 -5.05
N SER A 247 7.88 -20.58 -4.30
CA SER A 247 8.58 -21.75 -4.85
C SER A 247 7.67 -22.71 -5.60
N ARG A 248 6.39 -22.79 -5.22
CA ARG A 248 5.39 -23.56 -5.96
C ARG A 248 4.85 -22.76 -7.15
N GLY A 249 4.88 -23.37 -8.33
CA GLY A 249 4.34 -22.76 -9.54
C GLY A 249 5.20 -21.63 -10.08
N LEU A 250 6.51 -21.69 -9.88
CA LEU A 250 7.43 -20.88 -10.68
C LEU A 250 7.32 -21.32 -12.15
N ILE A 251 7.29 -20.35 -13.04
CA ILE A 251 7.23 -20.60 -14.49
C ILE A 251 8.61 -20.95 -15.08
N MET A 252 9.68 -20.82 -14.28
CA MET A 252 11.06 -21.12 -14.66
C MET A 252 11.94 -21.43 -13.45
N ASP A 253 13.04 -22.15 -13.68
CA ASP A 253 14.02 -22.50 -12.64
C ASP A 253 15.11 -21.42 -12.47
N GLU A 254 15.55 -20.78 -13.56
CA GLU A 254 16.62 -19.77 -13.57
C GLU A 254 16.12 -18.37 -13.17
N LEU A 255 15.69 -18.22 -11.91
CA LEU A 255 15.16 -16.95 -11.39
C LEU A 255 16.23 -15.84 -11.31
N ALA A 256 17.50 -16.23 -11.15
CA ALA A 256 18.62 -15.34 -10.90
C ALA A 256 19.83 -15.70 -11.78
N PRO A 257 20.80 -14.78 -11.99
CA PRO A 257 22.02 -15.06 -12.75
C PRO A 257 22.99 -16.02 -12.04
N TYR A 258 22.77 -16.29 -10.75
CA TYR A 258 23.50 -17.24 -9.93
C TYR A 258 22.51 -18.14 -9.19
N ASP A 259 22.97 -19.29 -8.67
CA ASP A 259 22.11 -20.23 -7.95
C ASP A 259 21.36 -19.54 -6.80
N LEU A 260 20.04 -19.72 -6.78
CA LEU A 260 19.14 -19.15 -5.78
C LEU A 260 17.96 -20.11 -5.58
N ASN A 261 17.85 -20.69 -4.39
CA ASN A 261 16.79 -21.63 -4.06
C ASN A 261 15.68 -20.94 -3.26
N LEU A 262 14.47 -20.87 -3.82
CA LEU A 262 13.30 -20.37 -3.07
C LEU A 262 12.76 -21.46 -2.15
N SER A 263 12.55 -21.10 -0.88
CA SER A 263 12.02 -22.02 0.13
C SER A 263 10.57 -21.68 0.52
N ARG A 264 10.13 -22.15 1.68
CA ARG A 264 8.86 -21.76 2.32
C ARG A 264 9.06 -20.92 3.58
N ASP A 265 10.31 -20.58 3.88
CA ASP A 265 10.71 -19.78 5.02
C ASP A 265 10.02 -18.44 5.02
N ARG A 266 9.56 -18.04 6.19
CA ARG A 266 8.80 -16.81 6.40
C ARG A 266 9.05 -16.29 7.80
N VAL A 267 8.72 -15.03 8.01
CA VAL A 267 8.66 -14.40 9.32
C VAL A 267 7.34 -13.66 9.38
N THR A 268 6.45 -14.17 10.22
CA THR A 268 5.05 -13.74 10.31
C THR A 268 4.78 -12.84 11.49
N ASP A 269 5.70 -12.73 12.44
CA ASP A 269 5.63 -11.74 13.51
C ASP A 269 6.12 -10.37 13.00
N GLU A 270 5.19 -9.41 12.85
CA GLU A 270 5.47 -8.01 12.51
C GLU A 270 6.49 -7.35 13.46
N ASN A 271 6.61 -7.83 14.70
CA ASN A 271 7.54 -7.30 15.70
C ASN A 271 8.85 -8.06 15.78
N ALA A 272 9.08 -9.05 14.91
CA ALA A 272 10.34 -9.80 14.88
C ALA A 272 11.54 -8.85 14.74
N GLU A 273 12.58 -9.10 15.53
CA GLU A 273 13.82 -8.34 15.52
C GLU A 273 14.52 -8.51 14.17
N VAL A 274 14.88 -7.38 13.54
CA VAL A 274 15.67 -7.35 12.31
C VAL A 274 17.12 -7.06 12.65
N ARG A 275 18.00 -8.02 12.41
CA ARG A 275 19.44 -7.87 12.64
C ARG A 275 20.16 -7.54 11.35
N ILE A 276 20.94 -6.47 11.35
CA ILE A 276 21.74 -6.04 10.19
C ILE A 276 23.05 -6.83 10.14
N LEU A 277 23.28 -7.54 9.03
CA LEU A 277 24.45 -8.41 8.83
C LEU A 277 25.66 -7.63 8.27
N ASP A 278 25.48 -6.91 7.17
CA ASP A 278 26.54 -6.09 6.56
C ASP A 278 26.27 -4.59 6.78
N LYS A 279 26.72 -4.08 7.94
CA LYS A 279 26.50 -2.69 8.36
C LYS A 279 27.08 -1.63 7.42
N ASN A 280 28.04 -2.00 6.56
CA ASN A 280 28.71 -1.08 5.65
C ASN A 280 28.16 -1.16 4.22
N HIS A 281 27.27 -2.11 3.94
CA HIS A 281 26.71 -2.28 2.61
C HIS A 281 26.02 -0.98 2.13
N PRO A 282 26.22 -0.54 0.87
CA PRO A 282 25.64 0.72 0.40
C PRO A 282 24.12 0.78 0.50
N VAL A 283 23.41 -0.34 0.30
CA VAL A 283 21.94 -0.43 0.47
C VAL A 283 21.48 0.01 1.86
N LEU A 284 22.30 -0.16 2.90
CA LEU A 284 21.94 0.19 4.28
C LEU A 284 22.45 1.58 4.70
N ASN A 285 23.15 2.28 3.80
CA ASN A 285 23.85 3.52 4.15
C ASN A 285 23.59 4.68 3.19
N HIS A 286 23.10 4.41 1.97
CA HIS A 286 22.99 5.42 0.94
C HIS A 286 21.78 5.20 0.00
N PRO A 287 21.05 6.27 -0.38
CA PRO A 287 21.19 7.65 0.10
C PRO A 287 20.62 7.89 1.50
N ASN A 288 19.91 6.91 2.07
CA ASN A 288 19.38 6.95 3.43
C ASN A 288 20.17 6.02 4.33
N LYS A 289 20.48 6.45 5.56
CA LYS A 289 21.02 5.54 6.59
C LYS A 289 19.87 4.68 7.12
N ILE A 290 20.03 3.37 7.04
CA ILE A 290 19.10 2.38 7.59
C ILE A 290 19.63 1.88 8.93
N THR A 291 18.74 1.80 9.89
CA THR A 291 18.99 1.27 11.24
C THR A 291 17.85 0.33 11.63
N GLU A 292 18.00 -0.35 12.75
CA GLU A 292 16.98 -1.23 13.32
C GLU A 292 15.63 -0.50 13.53
N GLN A 293 15.66 0.82 13.81
CA GLN A 293 14.46 1.66 13.95
C GLN A 293 13.63 1.78 12.67
N ASP A 294 14.26 1.64 11.49
CA ASP A 294 13.53 1.67 10.21
C ASP A 294 12.71 0.37 9.99
N PHE A 295 12.83 -0.60 10.89
CA PHE A 295 11.98 -1.79 10.94
C PHE A 295 10.88 -1.68 12.01
N GLU A 296 10.75 -0.58 12.74
CA GLU A 296 9.64 -0.39 13.68
C GLU A 296 8.34 0.00 12.95
N GLY A 297 7.19 -0.40 13.51
CA GLY A 297 5.86 -0.04 12.98
C GLY A 297 5.46 -0.71 11.67
N TRP A 298 6.18 -1.77 11.26
CA TRP A 298 5.76 -2.63 10.16
C TRP A 298 4.48 -3.39 10.54
N VAL A 299 3.69 -3.78 9.54
CA VAL A 299 2.38 -4.40 9.75
C VAL A 299 2.31 -5.79 9.14
N GLN A 300 1.58 -6.69 9.81
CA GLN A 300 1.38 -8.08 9.42
C GLN A 300 2.66 -8.94 9.49
N GLU A 301 3.37 -9.12 8.39
CA GLU A 301 4.47 -10.08 8.26
C GLU A 301 5.75 -9.38 7.80
N ARG A 302 6.91 -9.72 8.35
CA ARG A 302 8.20 -9.16 7.87
C ARG A 302 8.49 -9.56 6.43
N GLY A 303 8.14 -10.78 6.07
CA GLY A 303 8.41 -11.31 4.74
C GLY A 303 8.10 -12.79 4.61
N LEU A 304 7.95 -13.21 3.37
CA LEU A 304 7.48 -14.55 3.02
C LEU A 304 8.35 -15.17 1.92
N TYR A 305 8.47 -16.50 1.97
CA TYR A 305 9.17 -17.34 0.98
C TYR A 305 10.61 -16.86 0.72
N PHE A 306 11.36 -16.70 1.80
CA PHE A 306 12.78 -16.38 1.73
C PHE A 306 13.54 -17.52 1.05
N PRO A 307 14.52 -17.21 0.19
CA PRO A 307 15.55 -18.15 -0.14
C PRO A 307 16.21 -18.72 1.12
N ASP A 308 16.57 -19.99 1.10
CA ASP A 308 17.29 -20.68 2.18
C ASP A 308 18.69 -21.15 1.75
N ALA A 309 18.98 -21.13 0.45
CA ALA A 309 20.28 -21.39 -0.13
C ALA A 309 20.51 -20.52 -1.37
N TRP A 310 21.74 -20.03 -1.53
CA TRP A 310 22.15 -19.16 -2.63
C TRP A 310 23.66 -19.27 -2.88
N ALA A 311 24.09 -18.85 -4.07
CA ALA A 311 25.49 -18.79 -4.45
C ALA A 311 26.28 -17.73 -3.64
N SER A 312 27.60 -17.88 -3.55
CA SER A 312 28.50 -17.00 -2.79
C SER A 312 28.51 -15.54 -3.23
N GLU A 313 28.02 -15.25 -4.43
CA GLU A 313 27.90 -13.94 -5.05
C GLU A 313 26.82 -13.08 -4.40
N PHE A 314 25.86 -13.71 -3.71
CA PHE A 314 24.84 -13.02 -2.97
C PHE A 314 25.32 -12.66 -1.57
N THR A 315 25.27 -11.37 -1.26
CA THR A 315 25.45 -10.84 0.08
C THR A 315 24.10 -10.75 0.79
N PRO A 316 23.84 -11.55 1.85
CA PRO A 316 22.68 -11.35 2.70
C PRO A 316 22.85 -10.11 3.58
N LEU A 317 21.82 -9.26 3.65
CA LEU A 317 21.91 -8.00 4.38
C LEU A 317 21.24 -8.02 5.75
N LEU A 318 20.24 -8.89 5.93
CA LEU A 318 19.38 -8.93 7.11
C LEU A 318 19.24 -10.36 7.60
N SER A 319 19.11 -10.53 8.92
CA SER A 319 18.75 -11.77 9.59
C SER A 319 17.51 -11.55 10.44
N ILE A 320 16.47 -12.36 10.22
CA ILE A 320 15.16 -12.20 10.86
C ILE A 320 14.60 -13.59 11.20
N ASN A 321 13.90 -13.73 12.33
CA ASN A 321 13.17 -14.96 12.66
C ASN A 321 11.98 -14.67 13.58
N ASP A 322 10.95 -15.51 13.48
CA ASP A 322 9.89 -15.55 14.48
C ASP A 322 10.45 -16.08 15.83
N PRO A 323 9.83 -15.74 16.97
CA PRO A 323 10.27 -16.20 18.28
C PRO A 323 10.38 -17.73 18.36
N GLY A 324 11.56 -18.22 18.75
CA GLY A 324 11.83 -19.66 18.87
C GLY A 324 12.21 -20.38 17.58
N GLU A 325 12.23 -19.69 16.44
CA GLU A 325 12.70 -20.25 15.17
C GLU A 325 14.18 -19.93 14.88
N ASN A 326 14.76 -20.67 13.93
CA ASN A 326 16.11 -20.39 13.45
C ASN A 326 16.17 -19.05 12.68
N PRO A 327 17.28 -18.29 12.81
CA PRO A 327 17.56 -17.12 11.99
C PRO A 327 17.48 -17.41 10.49
N LYS A 328 16.81 -16.52 9.74
CA LYS A 328 16.71 -16.57 8.27
C LYS A 328 17.39 -15.36 7.67
N GLU A 329 18.27 -15.57 6.70
CA GLU A 329 19.11 -14.52 6.12
C GLU A 329 18.76 -14.17 4.65
N GLY A 330 17.83 -14.91 4.05
CA GLY A 330 17.41 -14.75 2.66
C GLY A 330 16.41 -13.62 2.41
N SER A 331 16.03 -12.82 3.42
CA SER A 331 14.99 -11.80 3.26
C SER A 331 15.38 -10.67 2.31
N LEU A 332 16.69 -10.35 2.23
CA LEU A 332 17.25 -9.35 1.34
C LEU A 332 18.66 -9.77 0.90
N LEU A 333 18.77 -10.18 -0.36
CA LEU A 333 20.02 -10.65 -0.98
C LEU A 333 20.41 -9.71 -2.11
N VAL A 334 21.69 -9.35 -2.18
CA VAL A 334 22.23 -8.49 -3.24
C VAL A 334 23.43 -9.17 -3.88
N ALA A 335 23.43 -9.29 -5.21
CA ALA A 335 24.55 -9.80 -5.99
C ALA A 335 24.95 -8.80 -7.08
N LYS A 336 26.26 -8.69 -7.32
CA LYS A 336 26.78 -8.00 -8.52
C LYS A 336 26.67 -8.94 -9.71
N TYR A 337 26.18 -8.43 -10.83
CA TYR A 337 26.20 -9.17 -12.09
C TYR A 337 26.60 -8.20 -13.21
N GLY A 338 27.75 -8.46 -13.85
CA GLY A 338 28.41 -7.49 -14.73
C GLY A 338 28.66 -6.17 -14.01
N LYS A 339 28.11 -5.07 -14.56
CA LYS A 339 28.27 -3.71 -14.00
C LYS A 339 27.13 -3.31 -13.05
N GLY A 340 26.04 -4.05 -13.04
CA GLY A 340 24.83 -3.71 -12.30
C GLY A 340 24.65 -4.51 -11.02
N ASN A 341 23.41 -4.48 -10.52
CA ASN A 341 23.03 -5.17 -9.28
C ASN A 341 21.76 -5.98 -9.51
N TYR A 342 21.81 -7.25 -9.13
CA TYR A 342 20.64 -8.10 -8.99
C TYR A 342 20.27 -8.16 -7.51
N ILE A 343 19.03 -7.85 -7.18
CA ILE A 343 18.53 -7.76 -5.81
C ILE A 343 17.33 -8.68 -5.71
N TYR A 344 17.36 -9.63 -4.78
CA TYR A 344 16.19 -10.40 -4.39
C TYR A 344 15.71 -9.95 -3.02
N THR A 345 14.41 -9.71 -2.86
CA THR A 345 13.81 -9.39 -1.56
C THR A 345 12.50 -10.13 -1.34
N GLY A 346 12.44 -10.87 -0.24
CA GLY A 346 11.21 -11.48 0.26
C GLY A 346 10.48 -10.62 1.29
N LEU A 347 11.02 -9.44 1.65
CA LEU A 347 10.38 -8.50 2.56
C LEU A 347 9.00 -8.06 2.04
N SER A 348 8.04 -7.90 2.93
CA SER A 348 6.65 -7.61 2.61
C SER A 348 6.37 -6.14 2.24
N PHE A 349 7.16 -5.54 1.36
CA PHE A 349 6.96 -4.14 0.94
C PHE A 349 5.53 -3.85 0.44
N PHE A 350 4.87 -4.84 -0.17
CA PHE A 350 3.48 -4.77 -0.61
C PHE A 350 2.46 -4.61 0.52
N ARG A 351 2.84 -4.86 1.78
CA ARG A 351 2.07 -4.56 3.00
C ARG A 351 2.46 -3.21 3.58
N GLU A 352 3.76 -2.97 3.68
CA GLU A 352 4.30 -1.79 4.36
C GLU A 352 4.03 -0.48 3.62
N PHE A 353 4.03 -0.52 2.28
CA PHE A 353 3.78 0.66 1.46
C PHE A 353 2.33 1.14 1.60
N PRO A 354 1.30 0.28 1.42
CA PRO A 354 -0.09 0.66 1.72
C PRO A 354 -0.32 1.13 3.15
N ALA A 355 0.46 0.67 4.12
CA ALA A 355 0.39 1.09 5.52
C ALA A 355 1.17 2.39 5.81
N GLY A 356 1.93 2.90 4.84
CA GLY A 356 2.69 4.14 4.97
C GLY A 356 3.89 4.03 5.90
N VAL A 357 4.59 2.90 5.95
CA VAL A 357 5.68 2.67 6.90
C VAL A 357 6.97 3.37 6.46
N PRO A 358 7.49 4.39 7.18
CA PRO A 358 8.60 5.22 6.69
C PRO A 358 9.88 4.47 6.35
N GLY A 359 10.27 3.52 7.19
CA GLY A 359 11.52 2.78 7.01
C GLY A 359 11.50 1.84 5.80
N ALA A 360 10.34 1.28 5.46
CA ALA A 360 10.15 0.50 4.24
C ALA A 360 10.42 1.36 2.99
N TYR A 361 9.89 2.60 2.94
CA TYR A 361 10.17 3.52 1.84
C TYR A 361 11.66 3.87 1.74
N LYS A 362 12.33 4.16 2.87
CA LYS A 362 13.76 4.49 2.87
C LYS A 362 14.62 3.33 2.35
N LEU A 363 14.39 2.12 2.86
CA LEU A 363 15.13 0.94 2.43
C LEU A 363 14.93 0.70 0.94
N PHE A 364 13.69 0.75 0.46
CA PHE A 364 13.41 0.52 -0.95
C PHE A 364 14.00 1.62 -1.86
N ALA A 365 13.97 2.89 -1.44
CA ALA A 365 14.64 3.96 -2.16
C ALA A 365 16.15 3.72 -2.27
N ASN A 366 16.79 3.15 -1.25
CA ASN A 366 18.19 2.73 -1.34
C ASN A 366 18.43 1.61 -2.35
N LEU A 367 17.51 0.62 -2.44
CA LEU A 367 17.59 -0.43 -3.46
C LEU A 367 17.54 0.15 -4.87
N LEU A 368 16.63 1.08 -5.12
CA LEU A 368 16.51 1.76 -6.42
C LEU A 368 17.75 2.62 -6.74
N SER A 369 18.30 3.26 -5.71
CA SER A 369 19.43 4.19 -5.82
C SER A 369 20.81 3.50 -5.91
N LEU A 370 20.88 2.18 -5.77
CA LEU A 370 22.15 1.47 -5.61
C LEU A 370 23.10 1.69 -6.81
N GLY A 371 24.26 2.29 -6.57
CA GLY A 371 25.23 2.59 -7.62
C GLY A 371 24.82 3.72 -8.59
N LYS A 372 23.82 4.55 -8.23
CA LYS A 372 23.39 5.72 -9.00
C LYS A 372 24.00 7.01 -8.46
N GLU A 373 24.23 7.96 -9.35
CA GLU A 373 24.66 9.31 -8.98
C GLU A 373 23.48 10.16 -8.45
N PRO A 374 23.74 11.20 -7.64
CA PRO A 374 22.71 12.13 -7.21
C PRO A 374 21.98 12.77 -8.40
N LEU A 375 20.65 12.90 -8.31
CA LEU A 375 19.89 13.64 -9.30
C LEU A 375 20.38 15.10 -9.32
N GLN A 376 20.83 15.59 -10.47
CA GLN A 376 21.13 17.01 -10.62
C GLN A 376 19.81 17.80 -10.54
N PRO A 377 19.76 18.91 -9.79
CA PRO A 377 18.57 19.75 -9.78
C PRO A 377 18.30 20.26 -11.20
N THR A 378 17.11 20.00 -11.71
CA THR A 378 16.67 20.53 -13.00
C THR A 378 16.64 22.05 -12.91
N THR A 379 17.64 22.71 -13.51
CA THR A 379 17.59 24.15 -13.76
C THR A 379 16.43 24.39 -14.72
N LYS A 380 15.27 24.78 -14.18
CA LYS A 380 14.23 25.40 -15.02
C LYS A 380 14.84 26.69 -15.54
N ILE A 381 15.31 26.67 -16.78
CA ILE A 381 15.55 27.88 -17.54
C ILE A 381 14.15 28.48 -17.75
N MET A 382 13.85 29.55 -17.02
CA MET A 382 12.73 30.41 -17.35
C MET A 382 13.19 31.25 -18.55
N ASP A 383 12.76 30.83 -19.74
CA ASP A 383 12.72 31.71 -20.92
C ASP A 383 11.40 32.49 -20.95
#